data_AF-A0A061S714-F1
#
_entry.id   AF-A0A061S714-F1
#
_cell.length_a   1.000
_cell.length_b   1.000
_cell.length_c   1.000
_cell.angle_alpha   90.00
_cell.angle_beta   90.00
_cell.angle_gamma   90.00
#
_symmetry.space_group_name_H-M   'P 1'
#
loop_
_entity.id
_entity.type
_entity.pdbx_description
1 polymer ?
#
loop_
_entity_poly.entity_id
_entity_poly.type
_entity_poly.pdbx_seq_one_letter_code
_entity_poly.pdbx_strand_id
1 'polypeptide(L)'
;RALAAQEFCRPVPEPVPGQHPAEGADSLSAGEDPLSETIRLLAGLKHQWVEDWATLMIVLLYDQDFKYEFTRRLLRSYEDLIAKCADNPQIGSMLDRVTVQLFSSPSTTLRLARDDGLLETFCAALRGALMG
;
A
#
# COMPACT_ATOMS: atom_id res chain seq x y z
N ARG A 1 -27.20 -0.41 20.43
CA ARG A 1 -25.87 -0.68 19.82
C ARG A 1 -25.68 0.19 18.58
N ALA A 2 -25.79 1.52 18.73
CA ALA A 2 -25.74 2.48 17.62
C ALA A 2 -25.04 3.79 18.04
N LEU A 3 -23.97 3.68 18.85
CA LEU A 3 -23.27 4.84 19.43
C LEU A 3 -21.80 4.95 18.99
N ALA A 4 -21.22 3.94 18.33
CA ALA A 4 -19.80 3.96 17.95
C ALA A 4 -19.53 4.61 16.57
N ALA A 5 -20.54 4.74 15.71
CA ALA A 5 -20.36 5.28 14.36
C ALA A 5 -20.36 6.81 14.28
N GLN A 6 -20.68 7.50 15.38
CA GLN A 6 -20.85 8.96 15.40
C GLN A 6 -19.55 9.72 15.68
N GLU A 7 -18.49 9.06 16.14
CA GLU A 7 -17.21 9.72 16.41
C GLU A 7 -16.30 9.84 15.19
N PHE A 8 -16.54 9.06 14.12
CA PHE A 8 -15.71 9.08 12.91
C PHE A 8 -16.11 10.14 11.88
N CYS A 9 -17.32 10.70 11.97
CA CYS A 9 -17.82 11.74 11.08
C CYS A 9 -17.88 13.11 11.77
N ARG A 10 -16.86 13.48 12.55
CA ARG A 10 -16.71 14.89 12.91
C ARG A 10 -16.27 15.66 11.67
N PRO A 11 -16.98 16.73 11.28
CA PRO A 11 -16.51 17.59 10.20
C PRO A 11 -15.12 18.10 10.56
N VAL A 12 -14.19 17.98 9.62
CA VAL A 12 -12.86 18.57 9.74
C VAL A 12 -13.07 20.07 10.00
N PRO A 13 -12.57 20.63 11.12
CA PRO A 13 -12.75 22.03 11.40
C PRO A 13 -12.13 22.83 10.26
N GLU A 14 -12.91 23.74 9.66
CA GLU A 14 -12.41 24.64 8.64
C GLU A 14 -11.17 25.38 9.18
N PRO A 15 -10.08 25.48 8.40
CA PRO A 15 -8.87 26.12 8.87
C PRO A 15 -9.17 27.60 9.18
N VAL A 16 -8.99 27.97 10.45
CA VAL A 16 -9.09 29.37 10.88
C VAL A 16 -7.98 30.15 10.17
N PRO A 17 -8.29 31.22 9.42
CA PRO A 17 -7.26 32.00 8.73
C PRO A 17 -6.35 32.64 9.77
N GLY A 18 -5.09 32.20 9.83
CA GLY A 18 -4.07 32.72 10.75
C GLY A 18 -3.54 31.72 11.78
N GLN A 19 -4.04 30.49 11.85
CA GLN A 19 -3.40 29.41 12.62
C GLN A 19 -2.42 28.66 11.71
N HIS A 20 -1.12 28.93 11.90
CA HIS A 20 -0.07 28.03 11.42
C HIS A 20 -0.36 26.63 11.97
N PRO A 21 -0.50 25.59 11.12
CA PRO A 21 -0.55 24.22 11.61
C PRO A 21 0.80 23.96 12.27
N ALA A 22 0.76 23.47 13.52
CA ALA A 22 1.92 23.05 14.26
C ALA A 22 2.79 22.13 13.39
N GLU A 23 4.04 22.52 13.21
CA GLU A 23 5.13 21.74 12.64
C GLU A 23 5.25 20.42 13.42
N GLY A 24 4.62 19.38 12.90
CA GLY A 24 4.69 18.02 13.43
C GLY A 24 4.65 16.96 12.33
N ALA A 25 4.80 17.37 11.07
CA ALA A 25 4.86 16.49 9.90
C ALA A 25 6.29 16.34 9.35
N ASP A 26 7.30 16.76 10.09
CA ASP A 26 8.70 16.53 9.74
C ASP A 26 9.18 15.25 10.40
N SER A 27 9.10 14.14 9.66
CA SER A 27 10.05 13.02 9.66
C SER A 27 9.54 11.85 8.79
N LEU A 28 9.09 12.10 7.56
CA LEU A 28 9.33 11.09 6.53
C LEU A 28 10.81 11.24 6.19
N SER A 29 11.62 10.21 6.42
CA SER A 29 13.01 10.20 6.02
C SER A 29 13.06 10.63 4.54
N ALA A 30 13.87 11.64 4.22
CA ALA A 30 13.93 12.18 2.87
C ALA A 30 14.44 11.08 1.92
N GLY A 31 13.52 10.32 1.31
CA GLY A 31 13.84 9.25 0.36
C GLY A 31 12.96 7.99 0.43
N GLU A 32 12.19 7.74 1.49
CA GLU A 32 11.37 6.52 1.57
C GLU A 32 10.01 6.68 0.83
N ASP A 33 9.73 5.73 -0.07
CA ASP A 33 8.42 5.59 -0.72
C ASP A 33 7.33 5.40 0.34
N PRO A 34 6.24 6.21 0.34
CA PRO A 34 5.20 6.14 1.37
C PRO A 34 4.58 4.75 1.56
N LEU A 35 4.60 3.93 0.51
CA LEU A 35 4.11 2.55 0.54
C LEU A 35 5.05 1.63 1.34
N SER A 36 6.37 1.77 1.14
CA SER A 36 7.39 1.07 1.91
C SER A 36 7.31 1.42 3.41
N GLU A 37 7.06 2.69 3.72
CA GLU A 37 6.85 3.15 5.10
C GLU A 37 5.55 2.57 5.69
N THR A 38 4.46 2.60 4.92
CA THR A 38 3.17 2.04 5.35
C THR A 38 3.30 0.55 5.70
N ILE A 39 4.03 -0.21 4.88
CA ILE A 39 4.22 -1.65 5.10
C ILE A 39 5.12 -1.91 6.31
N ARG A 40 6.15 -1.07 6.52
CA ARG A 40 6.98 -1.11 7.72
C ARG A 40 6.16 -0.87 8.98
N LEU A 41 5.25 0.10 8.96
CA LEU A 41 4.35 0.39 10.08
C LEU A 41 3.39 -0.78 10.32
N LEU A 42 2.78 -1.34 9.27
CA LEU A 42 1.85 -2.47 9.37
C LEU A 42 2.50 -3.71 10.00
N ALA A 43 3.78 -3.96 9.72
CA ALA A 43 4.51 -5.09 10.30
C ALA A 43 4.58 -5.06 11.85
N GLY A 44 4.51 -3.88 12.46
CA GLY A 44 4.47 -3.70 13.92
C GLY A 44 3.08 -3.68 14.54
N LEU A 45 2.02 -3.73 13.74
CA LEU A 45 0.64 -3.62 14.22
C LEU A 45 0.02 -4.99 14.53
N LYS A 46 -1.09 -4.96 15.28
CA LYS A 46 -1.89 -6.17 15.52
C LYS A 46 -2.57 -6.63 14.22
N HIS A 47 -2.74 -7.93 14.08
CA HIS A 47 -3.40 -8.58 12.94
C HIS A 47 -4.69 -7.88 12.46
N GLN A 48 -5.54 -7.42 13.38
CA GLN A 48 -6.79 -6.73 13.01
C GLN A 48 -6.54 -5.49 12.14
N TRP A 49 -5.53 -4.69 12.46
CA TRP A 49 -5.21 -3.48 11.70
C TRP A 49 -4.66 -3.80 10.31
N VAL A 50 -3.91 -4.91 10.20
CA VAL A 50 -3.41 -5.42 8.92
C VAL A 50 -4.59 -5.82 8.02
N GLU A 51 -5.58 -6.52 8.57
CA GLU A 51 -6.81 -6.91 7.86
C GLU A 51 -7.70 -5.73 7.46
N ASP A 52 -7.87 -4.75 8.35
CA ASP A 52 -8.64 -3.55 8.08
C ASP A 52 -7.98 -2.73 6.95
N TRP A 53 -6.64 -2.65 6.97
CA TRP A 53 -5.88 -2.02 5.90
C TRP A 53 -5.98 -2.78 4.58
N ALA A 54 -5.89 -4.12 4.60
CA ALA A 54 -6.10 -4.97 3.43
C ALA A 54 -7.45 -4.67 2.76
N THR A 55 -8.49 -4.58 3.59
CA THR A 55 -9.86 -4.30 3.15
C THR A 55 -9.98 -2.91 2.54
N LEU A 56 -9.41 -1.89 3.19
CA LEU A 56 -9.36 -0.53 2.65
C LEU A 56 -8.67 -0.49 1.29
N MET A 57 -7.50 -1.13 1.16
CA MET A 57 -6.79 -1.18 -0.12
C MET A 57 -7.64 -1.84 -1.20
N ILE A 58 -8.24 -3.00 -0.91
CA ILE A 58 -9.12 -3.69 -1.87
C ILE A 58 -10.27 -2.79 -2.35
N VAL A 59 -10.86 -1.99 -1.46
CA VAL A 59 -11.91 -1.02 -1.81
C VAL A 59 -11.38 0.09 -2.71
N LEU A 60 -10.22 0.66 -2.40
CA LEU A 60 -9.62 1.71 -3.25
C LEU A 60 -9.22 1.19 -4.63
N LEU A 61 -8.82 -0.08 -4.72
CA LEU A 61 -8.48 -0.74 -5.99
C LEU A 61 -9.67 -0.99 -6.92
N TYR A 62 -10.90 -0.58 -6.56
CA TYR A 62 -11.99 -0.53 -7.54
C TYR A 62 -11.80 0.63 -8.54
N ASP A 63 -11.17 1.72 -8.11
CA ASP A 63 -10.80 2.82 -9.00
C ASP A 63 -9.61 2.41 -9.89
N GLN A 64 -9.79 2.49 -11.21
CA GLN A 64 -8.81 1.96 -12.16
C GLN A 64 -7.56 2.84 -12.26
N ASP A 65 -7.69 4.16 -12.08
CA ASP A 65 -6.58 5.09 -12.13
C ASP A 65 -5.73 4.95 -10.87
N PHE A 66 -6.38 4.88 -9.70
CA PHE A 66 -5.72 4.54 -8.44
C PHE A 66 -5.02 3.18 -8.53
N LYS A 67 -5.71 2.15 -9.03
CA LYS A 67 -5.12 0.81 -9.21
C LYS A 67 -3.85 0.88 -10.05
N TYR A 68 -3.88 1.58 -11.18
CA TYR A 68 -2.71 1.71 -12.05
C TYR A 68 -1.54 2.37 -11.34
N GLU A 69 -1.75 3.56 -10.77
CA GLU A 69 -0.69 4.32 -10.08
C GLU A 69 -0.17 3.60 -8.83
N PHE A 70 -1.06 2.96 -8.08
CA PHE A 70 -0.68 2.17 -6.91
C PHE A 70 0.14 0.95 -7.31
N THR A 71 -0.31 0.17 -8.30
CA THR A 71 0.44 -1.01 -8.78
C THR A 71 1.81 -0.60 -9.28
N ARG A 72 1.89 0.51 -10.02
CA ARG A 72 3.15 1.04 -10.53
C ARG A 72 4.15 1.39 -9.42
N ARG A 73 3.67 2.00 -8.33
CA ARG A 73 4.51 2.28 -7.14
C ARG A 73 4.90 1.00 -6.41
N LEU A 74 3.95 0.10 -6.21
CA LEU A 74 4.19 -1.20 -5.57
C LEU A 74 5.28 -2.00 -6.29
N LEU A 75 5.27 -2.01 -7.63
CA LEU A 75 6.27 -2.72 -8.43
C LEU A 75 7.69 -2.22 -8.21
N ARG A 76 7.88 -0.91 -7.97
CA ARG A 76 9.20 -0.33 -7.69
C ARG A 76 9.78 -0.79 -6.36
N SER A 77 8.90 -1.07 -5.40
CA SER A 77 9.25 -1.46 -4.05
C SER A 77 9.04 -2.96 -3.80
N TYR A 78 8.74 -3.75 -4.85
CA TYR A 78 8.23 -5.12 -4.73
C TYR A 78 9.26 -6.11 -4.21
N GLU A 79 10.52 -5.98 -4.63
CA GLU A 79 11.63 -6.82 -4.16
C GLU A 79 11.86 -6.66 -2.65
N ASP A 80 11.95 -5.40 -2.19
CA ASP A 80 12.07 -5.06 -0.76
C ASP A 80 10.84 -5.52 0.04
N LEU A 81 9.66 -5.50 -0.59
CA LEU A 81 8.42 -5.96 0.00
C LEU A 81 8.45 -7.46 0.29
N ILE A 82 8.85 -8.26 -0.70
CA ILE A 82 8.88 -9.72 -0.60
C ILE A 82 9.84 -10.13 0.51
N ALA A 83 11.01 -9.49 0.61
CA ALA A 83 11.96 -9.73 1.69
C ALA A 83 11.32 -9.50 3.08
N LYS A 84 10.58 -8.40 3.24
CA LYS A 84 9.88 -8.06 4.50
C LYS A 84 8.70 -9.00 4.80
N CYS A 85 8.05 -9.56 3.78
CA CYS A 85 6.97 -10.53 3.96
C CYS A 85 7.46 -11.87 4.53
N ALA A 86 8.70 -12.26 4.25
CA ALA A 86 9.27 -13.50 4.79
C ALA A 86 9.30 -13.49 6.32
N ASP A 87 9.59 -12.32 6.92
CA ASP A 87 9.64 -12.14 8.37
C ASP A 87 8.25 -11.90 8.99
N ASN A 88 7.22 -11.65 8.19
CA ASN A 88 5.90 -11.28 8.68
C ASN A 88 4.76 -11.90 7.82
N PRO A 89 4.32 -13.14 8.14
CA PRO A 89 3.38 -13.89 7.30
C PRO A 89 1.99 -13.24 7.19
N GLN A 90 1.60 -12.39 8.14
CA GLN A 90 0.33 -11.64 8.08
C GLN A 90 0.38 -10.60 6.96
N ILE A 91 1.51 -9.91 6.82
CA ILE A 91 1.76 -8.95 5.75
C ILE A 91 1.84 -9.67 4.40
N GLY A 92 2.45 -10.85 4.35
CA GLY A 92 2.45 -11.72 3.17
C GLY A 92 1.03 -12.07 2.70
N SER A 93 0.19 -12.59 3.59
CA SER A 93 -1.21 -12.93 3.29
C SER A 93 -2.03 -11.73 2.80
N MET A 94 -1.87 -10.57 3.46
CA MET A 94 -2.49 -9.32 3.04
C MET A 94 -2.04 -8.92 1.62
N LEU A 95 -0.73 -8.95 1.36
CA LEU A 95 -0.17 -8.57 0.07
C LEU A 95 -0.59 -9.52 -1.04
N ASP A 96 -0.72 -10.82 -0.78
CA ASP A 96 -1.26 -11.76 -1.75
C ASP A 96 -2.69 -11.36 -2.17
N ARG A 97 -3.56 -11.06 -1.20
CA ARG A 97 -4.93 -10.61 -1.48
C ARG A 97 -4.97 -9.30 -2.26
N VAL A 98 -4.14 -8.34 -1.88
CA VAL A 98 -4.02 -7.05 -2.59
C VAL A 98 -3.51 -7.28 -4.01
N THR A 99 -2.49 -8.12 -4.19
CA THR A 99 -1.87 -8.44 -5.48
C THR A 99 -2.85 -9.08 -6.44
N VAL A 100 -3.67 -10.03 -5.98
CA VAL A 100 -4.76 -10.61 -6.79
C VAL A 100 -5.69 -9.52 -7.31
N GLN A 101 -6.03 -8.56 -6.45
CA GLN A 101 -6.92 -7.46 -6.83
C GLN A 101 -6.25 -6.44 -7.76
N LEU A 102 -4.94 -6.23 -7.67
CA LEU A 102 -4.19 -5.36 -8.59
C LEU A 102 -4.20 -5.91 -10.01
N PHE A 103 -4.04 -7.22 -10.16
CA PHE A 103 -3.98 -7.87 -11.47
C PHE A 103 -5.31 -8.43 -11.97
N SER A 104 -6.42 -8.16 -11.25
CA SER A 104 -7.76 -8.61 -11.64
C SER A 104 -8.33 -7.89 -12.88
N SER A 105 -7.70 -6.82 -13.35
CA SER A 105 -8.10 -6.06 -14.53
C SER A 105 -7.12 -6.26 -15.69
N PRO A 106 -7.52 -6.97 -16.77
CA PRO A 106 -6.63 -7.23 -17.91
C PRO A 106 -6.08 -5.95 -18.57
N SER A 107 -6.89 -4.90 -18.65
CA SER A 107 -6.47 -3.62 -19.24
C SER A 107 -5.36 -2.94 -18.44
N THR A 108 -5.47 -2.94 -17.11
CA THR A 108 -4.44 -2.37 -16.22
C THR A 108 -3.17 -3.21 -16.25
N THR A 109 -3.29 -4.54 -16.22
CA THR A 109 -2.15 -5.46 -16.30
C THR A 109 -1.38 -5.31 -17.61
N LEU A 110 -2.08 -5.23 -18.75
CA LEU A 110 -1.44 -5.03 -20.06
C LEU A 110 -0.76 -3.66 -20.17
N ARG A 111 -1.38 -2.62 -19.60
CA ARG A 111 -0.79 -1.27 -19.54
C ARG A 111 0.50 -1.28 -18.73
N LEU A 112 0.50 -1.89 -17.54
CA LEU A 112 1.70 -2.02 -16.69
C LEU A 112 2.80 -2.87 -17.34
N ALA A 113 2.43 -3.95 -18.03
CA ALA A 113 3.39 -4.77 -18.77
C ALA A 113 4.09 -3.99 -19.89
N ARG A 114 3.38 -3.06 -20.52
CA ARG A 114 3.91 -2.20 -21.58
C ARG A 114 4.73 -1.02 -21.03
N ASP A 115 4.22 -0.35 -20.01
CA ASP A 115 4.73 0.95 -19.56
C ASP A 115 5.85 0.81 -18.51
N ASP A 116 5.83 -0.25 -17.70
CA ASP A 116 6.74 -0.41 -16.54
C ASP A 116 7.45 -1.78 -16.50
N GLY A 117 7.43 -2.55 -17.60
CA GLY A 117 8.23 -3.78 -17.70
C GLY A 117 7.85 -4.86 -16.68
N LEU A 118 6.54 -5.03 -16.40
CA LEU A 118 6.01 -5.91 -15.35
C LEU A 118 6.69 -7.29 -15.26
N LEU A 119 6.92 -7.95 -16.41
CA LEU A 119 7.57 -9.26 -16.47
C LEU A 119 9.04 -9.22 -16.05
N GLU A 120 9.75 -8.14 -16.37
CA GLU A 120 11.15 -7.96 -15.99
C GLU A 120 11.28 -7.82 -14.48
N THR A 121 10.38 -7.05 -13.86
CA THR A 121 10.29 -6.89 -12.40
C THR A 121 9.99 -8.22 -11.71
N PHE A 122 9.03 -9.01 -12.20
CA PHE A 122 8.76 -10.32 -11.63
C PHE A 122 9.91 -11.30 -11.83
N CYS A 123 10.54 -11.31 -13.00
CA CYS A 123 11.71 -12.14 -13.25
C CYS A 123 12.90 -11.75 -12.36
N ALA A 124 13.11 -10.47 -12.08
CA ALA A 124 14.14 -9.99 -11.16
C ALA A 124 13.87 -10.48 -9.73
N ALA A 125 12.64 -10.29 -9.22
CA ALA A 125 12.24 -10.76 -7.90
C ALA A 125 12.36 -12.29 -7.75
N LEU A 126 11.95 -13.05 -8.77
CA LEU A 126 12.12 -14.51 -8.78
C LEU A 126 13.58 -14.95 -8.77
N ARG A 127 14.47 -14.25 -9.49
CA ARG A 127 15.90 -14.55 -9.45
C ARG A 127 16.50 -14.25 -8.07
N GLY A 128 16.11 -13.14 -7.45
CA GLY A 128 16.50 -12.80 -6.08
C GLY A 128 16.09 -13.91 -5.09
N ALA A 129 14.84 -14.37 -5.18
CA ALA A 129 14.33 -15.44 -4.34
C ALA A 129 14.98 -16.82 -4.59
N LEU A 130 15.49 -17.09 -5.79
CA LEU A 130 16.17 -18.36 -6.12
C LEU A 130 17.66 -18.39 -5.73
N MET A 131 18.28 -17.22 -5.53
CA MET A 131 19.71 -17.11 -5.19
C MET A 131 19.98 -16.81 -3.71
N GLY A 132 18.97 -16.43 -2.93
CA GLY A 132 19.02 -16.30 -1.47
C GLY A 132 18.68 -17.60 -0.75
#